data_AF-A0A7Y2XYI2-F1
#
_entry.id   AF-A0A7Y2XYI2-F1
#
_cell.length_a   1.000
_cell.length_b   1.000
_cell.length_c   1.000
_cell.angle_alpha   90.00
_cell.angle_beta   90.00
_cell.angle_gamma   90.00
#
_symmetry.space_group_name_H-M   'P 1'
#
loop_
_entity.id
_entity.type
_entity.pdbx_description
1 polymer ?
#
loop_
_entity_poly.entity_id
_entity_poly.type
_entity_poly.pdbx_seq_one_letter_code
_entity_poly.pdbx_strand_id
1 'polypeptide(L)'
;MALSLQIFDGIYEPSGIAQLSDGSILIVEDEGDEPLHLFSIGSEKAELILIAKPFKGMKLKVDDLEAIAKGENGDLFLITSHSATKDGSRKKKREKLIKTSLVNQQISSFGTTDLLTRSIQKHLESKLSLGEEELNRTNIEGMAFLPTGKEL
;
A
#
# COMPACT_ATOMS: atom_id res chain seq x y z
N MET A 1 -12.14 20.12 20.65
CA MET A 1 -11.02 20.10 19.68
C MET A 1 -11.61 20.43 18.32
N ALA A 2 -11.14 21.49 17.68
CA ALA A 2 -11.51 21.74 16.28
C ALA A 2 -10.72 20.76 15.40
N LEU A 3 -11.40 20.08 14.48
CA LEU A 3 -10.75 19.29 13.45
C LEU A 3 -10.11 20.28 12.46
N SER A 4 -8.80 20.24 12.30
CA SER A 4 -8.10 21.01 11.26
C SER A 4 -7.87 20.10 10.07
N LEU A 5 -8.27 20.54 8.87
CA LEU A 5 -7.92 19.89 7.62
C LEU A 5 -6.71 20.60 7.05
N GLN A 6 -5.64 19.85 6.78
CA GLN A 6 -4.43 20.37 6.17
C GLN A 6 -4.15 19.61 4.87
N ILE A 7 -3.73 20.36 3.85
CA ILE A 7 -3.32 19.84 2.56
C ILE A 7 -1.80 19.84 2.52
N PHE A 8 -1.20 18.75 2.07
CA PHE A 8 0.23 18.64 1.87
C PHE A 8 0.53 18.62 0.38
N ASP A 9 1.48 19.44 -0.06
CA ASP A 9 1.93 19.50 -1.45
C ASP A 9 2.98 18.42 -1.76
N GLY A 10 3.15 18.11 -3.04
CA GLY A 10 4.20 17.20 -3.52
C GLY A 10 3.88 15.71 -3.34
N ILE A 11 2.62 15.39 -3.05
CA ILE A 11 2.07 14.03 -3.08
C ILE A 11 0.92 14.04 -4.08
N TYR A 12 1.01 13.18 -5.09
CA TYR A 12 0.07 13.04 -6.19
C TYR A 12 -0.61 11.68 -6.11
N GLU A 13 -1.94 11.67 -6.06
CA GLU A 13 -2.73 10.43 -6.01
C GLU A 13 -2.33 9.45 -4.89
N PRO A 14 -2.25 9.91 -3.61
CA PRO A 14 -1.93 9.01 -2.50
C PRO A 14 -2.99 7.94 -2.33
N SER A 15 -2.57 6.69 -2.32
CA SER A 15 -3.43 5.50 -2.21
C SER A 15 -3.25 4.76 -0.87
N GLY A 16 -2.10 4.94 -0.19
CA GLY A 16 -1.85 4.29 1.09
C GLY A 16 -0.85 5.00 1.98
N ILE A 17 -0.94 4.73 3.28
CA ILE A 17 -0.08 5.33 4.31
C ILE A 17 0.25 4.33 5.43
N ALA A 18 1.51 4.32 5.87
CA ALA A 18 1.95 3.54 7.03
C ALA A 18 2.94 4.32 7.90
N GLN A 19 2.74 4.29 9.22
CA GLN A 19 3.70 4.86 10.17
C GLN A 19 4.74 3.82 10.60
N LEU A 20 6.01 4.15 10.39
CA LEU A 20 7.17 3.35 10.78
C LEU A 20 7.44 3.44 12.28
N SER A 21 8.25 2.53 12.81
CA SER A 21 8.56 2.46 14.24
C SER A 21 9.37 3.65 14.76
N ASP A 22 10.05 4.38 13.88
CA ASP A 22 10.76 5.62 14.21
C ASP A 22 9.85 6.87 14.12
N GLY A 23 8.55 6.70 13.89
CA GLY A 23 7.57 7.77 13.74
C GLY A 23 7.52 8.40 12.35
N SER A 24 8.42 8.03 11.44
CA SER A 24 8.33 8.42 10.03
C SER A 24 7.08 7.84 9.38
N ILE A 25 6.64 8.46 8.30
CA ILE A 25 5.49 8.04 7.53
C ILE A 25 5.95 7.67 6.13
N LEU A 26 5.50 6.50 5.68
CA LEU A 26 5.62 6.05 4.31
C LEU A 26 4.27 6.25 3.62
N ILE A 27 4.26 7.00 2.52
CA ILE A 27 3.09 7.23 1.67
C ILE A 27 3.37 6.54 0.34
N VAL A 28 2.34 5.89 -0.21
CA VAL A 28 2.38 5.30 -1.55
C VAL A 28 1.38 6.00 -2.48
N GLU A 29 1.75 6.10 -3.75
CA GLU A 29 0.96 6.74 -4.81
C GLU A 29 0.55 5.69 -5.85
N ASP A 30 -0.63 5.84 -6.44
CA ASP A 30 -1.11 4.96 -7.51
C ASP A 30 -0.25 5.13 -8.77
N GLU A 31 -0.11 6.36 -9.26
CA GLU A 31 0.71 6.67 -10.43
C GLU A 31 2.07 7.27 -10.07
N GLY A 32 3.11 6.90 -10.84
CA GLY A 32 4.41 7.58 -10.79
C GLY A 32 5.63 6.67 -10.98
N ASP A 33 6.75 7.27 -11.39
CA ASP A 33 8.05 6.58 -11.48
C ASP A 33 8.66 6.27 -10.11
N GLU A 34 8.23 7.01 -9.07
CA GLU A 34 8.73 6.92 -7.70
C GLU A 34 7.57 6.93 -6.68
N PRO A 35 6.74 5.87 -6.65
CA PRO A 35 5.47 5.90 -5.92
C PRO A 35 5.63 5.64 -4.41
N LEU A 36 6.85 5.77 -3.86
CA LEU A 36 7.12 5.61 -2.42
C LEU A 36 7.76 6.89 -1.90
N HIS A 37 7.11 7.50 -0.90
CA HIS A 37 7.57 8.73 -0.28
C HIS A 37 7.74 8.57 1.22
N LEU A 38 8.90 8.93 1.73
CA LEU A 38 9.21 8.89 3.16
C LEU A 38 9.20 10.29 3.73
N PHE A 39 8.45 10.49 4.81
CA PHE A 39 8.33 11.78 5.49
C PHE A 39 8.54 11.65 6.99
N SER A 40 8.98 12.74 7.61
CA SER A 40 8.71 13.01 9.02
C SER A 40 7.59 14.03 9.15
N ILE A 41 6.78 13.93 10.20
CA ILE A 41 5.88 15.02 10.60
C ILE A 41 6.65 16.01 11.48
N GLY A 42 6.64 17.28 11.09
CA GLY A 42 7.11 18.40 11.90
C GLY A 42 5.97 19.37 12.24
N SER A 43 6.32 20.50 12.85
CA SER A 43 5.40 21.63 13.01
C SER A 43 6.10 22.96 12.77
N GLU A 44 5.44 23.85 12.03
CA GLU A 44 5.84 25.25 11.85
C GLU A 44 4.61 26.12 12.13
N LYS A 45 4.77 27.20 12.92
CA LYS A 45 3.68 28.16 13.25
C LYS A 45 2.37 27.50 13.72
N ALA A 46 2.48 26.40 14.47
CA ALA A 46 1.37 25.57 14.97
C ALA A 46 0.58 24.79 13.90
N GLU A 47 1.09 24.72 12.67
CA GLU A 47 0.60 23.82 11.61
C GLU A 47 1.51 22.59 11.52
N LEU A 48 0.97 21.46 11.06
CA LEU A 48 1.79 20.27 10.79
C LEU A 48 2.49 20.43 9.44
N ILE A 49 3.66 19.85 9.27
CA ILE A 49 4.33 19.83 7.96
C ILE A 49 4.88 18.44 7.68
N LEU A 50 4.91 18.06 6.40
CA LEU A 50 5.65 16.89 5.95
C LEU A 50 7.06 17.31 5.54
N ILE A 51 8.05 16.70 6.17
CA ILE A 51 9.46 16.92 5.88
C ILE A 51 9.96 15.69 5.12
N ALA A 52 10.22 15.86 3.83
CA ALA A 52 10.68 14.77 2.97
C ALA A 52 12.01 14.19 3.47
N LYS A 53 12.11 12.86 3.47
CA LYS A 53 13.31 12.09 3.78
C LYS A 53 13.79 11.36 2.54
N PRO A 54 15.10 11.39 2.25
CA PRO A 54 15.62 10.66 1.11
C PRO A 54 15.59 9.16 1.35
N PHE A 55 15.16 8.40 0.33
CA PHE A 55 15.49 6.98 0.27
C PHE A 55 16.96 6.78 -0.06
N LYS A 56 17.56 5.76 0.54
CA LYS A 56 18.92 5.31 0.24
C LYS A 56 18.86 4.02 -0.57
N GLY A 57 19.78 3.86 -1.51
CA GLY A 57 19.92 2.63 -2.29
C GLY A 57 18.86 2.47 -3.38
N MET A 58 18.46 1.23 -3.65
CA MET A 58 17.54 0.90 -4.74
C MET A 58 16.12 1.38 -4.44
N LYS A 59 15.51 2.08 -5.40
CA LYS A 59 14.07 2.40 -5.38
C LYS A 59 13.27 1.20 -5.86
N LEU A 60 12.11 0.99 -5.23
CA LEU A 60 11.18 -0.03 -5.67
C LEU A 60 10.58 0.40 -7.01
N LYS A 61 10.81 -0.39 -8.06
CA LYS A 61 10.20 -0.19 -9.38
C LYS A 61 8.90 -0.95 -9.47
N VAL A 62 7.83 -0.34 -8.98
CA VAL A 62 6.48 -0.88 -9.00
C VAL A 62 5.56 0.25 -9.43
N ASP A 63 4.59 -0.05 -10.29
CA ASP A 63 3.52 0.83 -10.75
C ASP A 63 2.20 0.45 -10.09
N ASP A 64 1.23 1.37 -10.09
CA ASP A 64 -0.15 1.15 -9.67
C ASP A 64 -0.27 0.69 -8.20
N LEU A 65 0.39 1.36 -7.24
CA LEU A 65 0.28 0.97 -5.82
C LEU A 65 -1.04 1.42 -5.22
N GLU A 66 -1.75 0.53 -4.54
CA GLU A 66 -3.10 0.80 -4.05
C GLU A 66 -3.16 0.89 -2.53
N ALA A 67 -2.29 0.16 -1.82
CA ALA A 67 -2.24 0.21 -0.37
C ALA A 67 -0.92 -0.27 0.19
N ILE A 68 -0.71 0.08 1.46
CA ILE A 68 0.41 -0.36 2.29
C ILE A 68 -0.08 -0.68 3.70
N ALA A 69 0.49 -1.73 4.31
CA ALA A 69 0.30 -2.04 5.72
C ALA A 69 1.62 -2.42 6.40
N LYS A 70 1.81 -2.00 7.65
CA LYS A 70 2.95 -2.39 8.48
C LYS A 70 2.61 -3.61 9.32
N GLY A 71 3.36 -4.69 9.14
CA GLY A 71 3.34 -5.90 9.96
C GLY A 71 4.01 -5.71 11.33
N GLU A 72 3.87 -6.72 12.19
CA GLU A 72 4.36 -6.68 13.58
C GLU A 72 5.88 -6.49 13.69
N ASN A 73 6.65 -7.13 12.82
CA ASN A 73 8.12 -7.11 12.86
C ASN A 73 8.75 -5.98 12.02
N GLY A 74 7.98 -4.94 11.68
CA GLY A 74 8.44 -3.87 10.79
C GLY A 74 8.48 -4.26 9.31
N ASP A 75 7.95 -5.44 8.97
CA ASP A 75 7.64 -5.81 7.60
C ASP A 75 6.62 -4.81 7.02
N LEU A 76 6.75 -4.51 5.74
CA LEU A 76 5.82 -3.70 4.97
C LEU A 76 5.21 -4.58 3.90
N PHE A 77 3.89 -4.55 3.81
CA PHE A 77 3.14 -5.23 2.77
C PHE A 77 2.51 -4.18 1.88
N LEU A 78 2.74 -4.28 0.57
CA LEU A 78 2.17 -3.40 -0.44
C LEU A 78 1.39 -4.25 -1.44
N ILE A 79 0.34 -3.66 -2.01
CA ILE A 79 -0.38 -4.24 -3.14
C ILE A 79 -0.43 -3.26 -4.30
N THR A 80 -0.51 -3.82 -5.49
CA THR A 80 -0.77 -3.06 -6.72
C THR A 80 -2.22 -3.19 -7.17
N SER A 81 -2.61 -2.55 -8.28
CA SER A 81 -3.98 -2.54 -8.79
C SER A 81 -4.54 -3.92 -9.15
N HIS A 82 -5.63 -4.29 -8.49
CA HIS A 82 -6.32 -5.57 -8.71
C HIS A 82 -7.56 -5.46 -9.59
N SER A 83 -7.89 -4.23 -10.00
CA SER A 83 -8.95 -3.92 -10.94
C SER A 83 -8.63 -4.39 -12.36
N ALA A 84 -9.66 -4.83 -13.08
CA ALA A 84 -9.56 -5.10 -14.50
C ALA A 84 -9.20 -3.81 -15.26
N THR A 85 -8.44 -3.94 -16.34
CA THR A 85 -8.14 -2.78 -17.19
C THR A 85 -9.38 -2.36 -17.99
N LYS A 86 -9.30 -1.23 -18.70
CA LYS A 86 -10.44 -0.67 -19.46
C LYS A 86 -11.04 -1.63 -20.50
N ASP A 87 -10.26 -2.58 -21.00
CA ASP A 87 -10.72 -3.61 -21.95
C ASP A 87 -11.24 -4.89 -21.27
N GLY A 88 -11.34 -4.89 -19.94
CA GLY A 88 -11.75 -6.03 -19.12
C GLY A 88 -10.64 -7.04 -18.85
N SER A 89 -9.43 -6.87 -19.39
CA SER A 89 -8.32 -7.79 -19.16
C SER A 89 -7.68 -7.59 -17.79
N ARG A 90 -7.30 -8.71 -17.16
CA ARG A 90 -6.48 -8.75 -15.94
C ARG A 90 -5.02 -9.01 -16.31
N LYS A 91 -4.10 -8.24 -15.72
CA LYS A 91 -2.67 -8.33 -16.03
C LYS A 91 -1.91 -8.81 -14.80
N LYS A 92 -1.19 -9.93 -14.95
CA LYS A 92 -0.37 -10.53 -13.88
C LYS A 92 0.55 -9.50 -13.20
N LYS A 93 1.12 -8.57 -13.97
CA LYS A 93 2.03 -7.53 -13.44
C LYS A 93 1.38 -6.53 -12.48
N ARG A 94 0.04 -6.39 -12.52
CA ARG A 94 -0.76 -5.48 -11.68
C ARG A 94 -1.33 -6.18 -10.45
N GLU A 95 -1.43 -7.51 -10.43
CA GLU A 95 -2.01 -8.25 -9.30
C GLU A 95 -0.92 -8.77 -8.34
N LYS A 96 -0.19 -7.86 -7.69
CA LYS A 96 0.93 -8.23 -6.81
C LYS A 96 0.62 -7.98 -5.34
N LEU A 97 1.15 -8.88 -4.51
CA LEU A 97 1.47 -8.62 -3.11
C LEU A 97 2.99 -8.56 -2.97
N ILE A 98 3.48 -7.49 -2.37
CA ILE A 98 4.89 -7.24 -2.17
C ILE A 98 5.14 -7.20 -0.66
N LYS A 99 6.08 -8.02 -0.20
CA LYS A 99 6.63 -7.95 1.14
C LYS A 99 8.01 -7.30 1.08
N THR A 100 8.22 -6.27 1.88
CA THR A 100 9.48 -5.56 1.99
C THR A 100 9.76 -5.10 3.42
N SER A 101 10.89 -4.43 3.64
CA SER A 101 11.25 -3.79 4.90
C SER A 101 12.13 -2.58 4.63
N LEU A 102 12.06 -1.59 5.53
CA LEU A 102 12.87 -0.39 5.45
C LEU A 102 13.87 -0.37 6.61
N VAL A 103 15.16 -0.45 6.30
CA VAL A 103 16.25 -0.39 7.27
C VAL A 103 17.20 0.73 6.87
N ASN A 104 17.48 1.67 7.78
CA ASN A 104 18.36 2.82 7.52
C ASN A 104 17.97 3.63 6.27
N GLN A 105 16.65 3.83 6.04
CA GLN A 105 16.07 4.49 4.85
C GLN A 105 16.31 3.73 3.53
N GLN A 106 16.73 2.47 3.59
CA GLN A 106 16.94 1.61 2.43
C GLN A 106 15.98 0.44 2.44
N ILE A 107 15.42 0.15 1.27
CA ILE A 107 14.64 -1.05 1.03
C ILE A 107 15.57 -2.27 1.11
N SER A 108 15.34 -3.16 2.08
CA SER A 108 16.29 -4.22 2.43
C SER A 108 15.85 -5.65 2.09
N SER A 109 14.55 -5.89 1.90
CA SER A 109 14.02 -7.21 1.53
C SER A 109 12.95 -7.07 0.46
N PHE A 110 12.81 -8.07 -0.42
CA PHE A 110 11.80 -8.04 -1.47
C PHE A 110 11.31 -9.46 -1.77
N GLY A 111 10.07 -9.76 -1.38
CA GLY A 111 9.33 -10.92 -1.83
C GLY A 111 8.10 -10.44 -2.59
N THR A 112 7.78 -11.09 -3.71
CA THR A 112 6.57 -10.79 -4.47
C THR A 112 5.82 -12.07 -4.78
N THR A 113 4.49 -12.01 -4.70
CA THR A 113 3.62 -13.01 -5.29
C THR A 113 2.65 -12.30 -6.22
N ASP A 114 2.35 -12.96 -7.34
CA ASP A 114 1.38 -12.48 -8.31
C ASP A 114 0.04 -13.21 -8.15
N LEU A 115 -1.00 -12.73 -8.83
CA LEU A 115 -2.34 -13.35 -8.89
C LEU A 115 -3.01 -13.46 -7.51
N LEU A 116 -2.81 -12.44 -6.65
CA LEU A 116 -3.41 -12.43 -5.31
C LEU A 116 -4.94 -12.51 -5.39
N THR A 117 -5.60 -11.68 -6.20
CA THR A 117 -7.06 -11.73 -6.37
C THR A 117 -7.54 -13.10 -6.80
N ARG A 118 -6.87 -13.73 -7.77
CA ARG A 118 -7.25 -15.07 -8.23
C ARG A 118 -7.12 -16.11 -7.11
N SER A 119 -6.10 -15.99 -6.28
CA SER A 119 -5.89 -16.89 -5.14
C SER A 119 -6.98 -16.72 -4.08
N ILE A 120 -7.39 -15.48 -3.81
CA ILE A 120 -8.50 -15.15 -2.91
C ILE A 120 -9.82 -15.65 -3.48
N GLN A 121 -10.13 -15.37 -4.75
CA GLN A 121 -11.35 -15.82 -5.41
C GLN A 121 -11.51 -17.34 -5.37
N LYS A 122 -10.46 -18.11 -5.65
CA LYS A 122 -10.48 -19.58 -5.51
C LYS A 122 -10.77 -20.02 -4.09
N HIS A 123 -10.22 -19.32 -3.10
CA HIS A 123 -10.51 -19.62 -1.70
C HIS A 123 -11.97 -19.31 -1.37
N LEU A 124 -12.49 -18.16 -1.79
CA LEU A 124 -13.88 -17.77 -1.59
C LEU A 124 -14.85 -18.75 -2.27
N GLU A 125 -14.61 -19.12 -3.52
CA GLU A 125 -15.40 -20.14 -4.25
C GLU A 125 -15.44 -21.48 -3.51
N SER A 126 -14.33 -21.89 -2.88
CA SER A 126 -14.28 -23.14 -2.10
C SER A 126 -15.03 -23.09 -0.76
N LYS A 127 -15.31 -21.88 -0.25
CA LYS A 127 -15.89 -21.65 1.08
C LYS A 127 -17.31 -21.10 1.03
N LEU A 128 -17.64 -20.42 -0.04
CA LEU A 128 -18.86 -19.68 -0.26
C LEU A 128 -19.44 -20.11 -1.61
N SER A 129 -20.75 -20.32 -1.68
CA SER A 129 -21.44 -20.68 -2.93
C SER A 129 -21.62 -19.45 -3.83
N LEU A 130 -20.52 -18.76 -4.17
CA LEU A 130 -20.52 -17.56 -5.00
C LEU A 130 -20.50 -17.92 -6.49
N GLY A 131 -21.27 -17.19 -7.28
CA GLY A 131 -21.22 -17.23 -8.74
C GLY A 131 -20.03 -16.46 -9.31
N GLU A 132 -19.76 -16.66 -10.61
CA GLU A 132 -18.67 -15.99 -11.33
C GLU A 132 -18.77 -14.46 -11.26
N GLU A 133 -19.98 -13.90 -11.38
CA GLU A 133 -20.21 -12.46 -11.30
C GLU A 133 -19.82 -11.88 -9.93
N GLU A 134 -20.18 -12.57 -8.84
CA GLU A 134 -19.84 -12.15 -7.47
C GLU A 134 -18.33 -12.22 -7.23
N LEU A 135 -17.69 -13.30 -7.69
CA LEU A 135 -16.23 -13.43 -7.62
C LEU A 135 -15.54 -12.31 -8.41
N ASN A 136 -16.03 -11.97 -9.60
CA ASN A 136 -15.47 -10.91 -10.44
C ASN A 136 -15.61 -9.51 -9.82
N ARG A 137 -16.57 -9.30 -8.92
CA ARG A 137 -16.74 -8.05 -8.15
C ARG A 137 -15.80 -7.93 -6.95
N THR A 138 -14.99 -8.96 -6.65
CA THR A 138 -14.01 -8.90 -5.57
C THR A 138 -12.98 -7.80 -5.83
N ASN A 139 -12.93 -6.80 -4.95
CA ASN A 139 -11.91 -5.77 -4.92
C ASN A 139 -11.07 -5.95 -3.63
N ILE A 140 -9.75 -5.89 -3.76
CA ILE A 140 -8.80 -6.09 -2.66
C ILE A 140 -7.78 -4.95 -2.55
N GLU A 141 -8.17 -3.72 -2.88
CA GLU A 141 -7.28 -2.54 -2.91
C GLU A 141 -7.12 -1.85 -1.54
N GLY A 142 -7.80 -2.34 -0.50
CA GLY A 142 -7.59 -1.92 0.89
C GLY A 142 -6.71 -2.89 1.65
N MET A 143 -5.78 -2.38 2.47
CA MET A 143 -4.96 -3.18 3.37
C MET A 143 -4.95 -2.63 4.80
N ALA A 144 -5.01 -3.53 5.76
CA ALA A 144 -4.70 -3.27 7.15
C ALA A 144 -3.98 -4.48 7.74
N PHE A 145 -3.13 -4.24 8.73
CA PHE A 145 -2.54 -5.30 9.53
C PHE A 145 -2.99 -5.15 10.98
N LEU A 146 -3.46 -6.25 11.56
CA LEU A 146 -3.91 -6.33 12.94
C LEU A 146 -3.04 -7.37 13.66
N PRO A 147 -2.20 -6.96 14.63
CA PRO A 147 -1.34 -7.90 15.36
C PRO A 147 -2.13 -8.86 16.25
N THR A 148 -3.34 -8.48 16.65
CA THR A 148 -4.30 -9.37 17.31
C THR A 148 -5.38 -9.71 16.29
N GLY A 149 -5.75 -10.99 16.15
CA GLY A 149 -6.83 -11.45 15.25
C GLY A 149 -8.25 -10.96 15.62
N LYS A 150 -8.38 -9.73 16.10
CA LYS A 150 -9.63 -9.00 16.22
C LYS A 150 -9.98 -8.45 14.84
N GLU A 151 -11.24 -8.58 14.46
CA GLU A 151 -11.77 -8.04 13.21
C GLU A 151 -11.80 -6.50 13.24
N LEU A 152 -11.72 -5.87 12.06
CA LEU A 152 -11.88 -4.42 11.87
C LEU A 152 -13.32 -3.98 12.12
#